data_AF-A0A9C8H700-F1
#
_entry.id   AF-A0A9C8H700-F1
#
_cell.length_a   1.000
_cell.length_b   1.000
_cell.length_c   1.000
_cell.angle_alpha   90.00
_cell.angle_beta   90.00
_cell.angle_gamma   90.00
#
_symmetry.space_group_name_H-M   'P 1'
#
loop_
_entity.id
_entity.type
_entity.pdbx_description
1 polymer ?
#
loop_
_entity_poly.entity_id
_entity_poly.type
_entity_poly.pdbx_seq_one_letter_code
_entity_poly.pdbx_strand_id
1 'polypeptide(L)' 'MAIQFMYAALGLALLVMAGDSLVKGAVNLSLRLGVPALIVGLTIVAFGTSAPELLVS' A
#
# COMPACT_ATOMS: atom_id res chain seq x y z
N MET A 1 -14.52 -20.82 -15.12
CA MET A 1 -14.06 -20.93 -13.72
C MET A 1 -12.58 -20.61 -13.56
N ALA A 2 -11.67 -21.28 -14.27
CA ALA A 2 -10.22 -20.99 -14.20
C ALA A 2 -9.84 -19.52 -14.52
N ILE A 3 -10.48 -18.90 -15.53
CA ILE A 3 -10.21 -17.51 -15.90
C ILE A 3 -10.54 -16.52 -14.77
N GLN A 4 -11.57 -16.82 -13.96
CA GLN A 4 -12.01 -15.97 -12.85
C GLN A 4 -10.97 -15.96 -11.73
N PHE A 5 -10.44 -17.14 -11.39
CA PHE A 5 -9.35 -17.27 -10.43
C PHE A 5 -8.06 -16.59 -10.94
N MET A 6 -7.81 -16.62 -12.24
CA MET A 6 -6.65 -15.92 -12.83
C MET A 6 -6.77 -14.39 -12.70
N TYR A 7 -7.95 -13.82 -12.97
CA TYR A 7 -8.19 -12.39 -12.75
C TYR A 7 -8.11 -12.01 -11.28
N ALA A 8 -8.64 -12.83 -10.37
CA ALA A 8 -8.53 -12.60 -8.93
C ALA A 8 -7.08 -12.60 -8.45
N ALA A 9 -6.26 -13.57 -8.89
CA ALA A 9 -4.85 -13.64 -8.54
C ALA A 9 -4.05 -12.44 -9.09
N LEU A 10 -4.31 -12.03 -10.34
CA LEU A 10 -3.70 -10.83 -10.95
C LEU A 10 -4.09 -9.56 -10.21
N GLY A 11 -5.37 -9.41 -9.86
CA GLY A 11 -5.88 -8.28 -9.10
C GLY A 11 -5.24 -8.17 -7.72
N LEU A 12 -5.14 -9.28 -6.99
CA LEU A 12 -4.47 -9.34 -5.68
C LEU A 12 -2.98 -8.99 -5.79
N ALA A 13 -2.28 -9.54 -6.78
CA ALA A 13 -0.87 -9.23 -7.00
C ALA A 13 -0.66 -7.72 -7.28
N LEU A 14 -1.47 -7.15 -8.16
CA LEU A 14 -1.42 -5.71 -8.45
C LEU A 14 -1.75 -4.85 -7.23
N LEU A 15 -2.77 -5.24 -6.45
CA LEU A 15 -3.19 -4.51 -5.27
C LEU A 15 -2.08 -4.47 -4.20
N VAL A 16 -1.44 -5.61 -3.94
CA VAL A 16 -0.31 -5.71 -3.00
C VAL A 16 0.86 -4.86 -3.49
N MET A 17 1.25 -4.99 -4.76
CA MET A 17 2.35 -4.21 -5.32
C MET A 17 2.08 -2.70 -5.31
N ALA A 18 0.85 -2.29 -5.59
CA ALA A 18 0.42 -0.90 -5.55
C ALA A 18 0.44 -0.34 -4.13
N GLY A 19 -0.07 -1.09 -3.14
CA GLY A 19 -0.03 -0.72 -1.73
C GLY A 19 1.41 -0.49 -1.26
N ASP A 20 2.29 -1.46 -1.51
CA ASP A 20 3.70 -1.39 -1.10
C ASP A 20 4.44 -0.20 -1.74
N SER A 21 4.17 0.05 -3.03
CA SER A 21 4.74 1.17 -3.77
C SER A 21 4.23 2.53 -3.28
N LEU A 22 2.94 2.62 -2.94
CA LEU A 22 2.30 3.81 -2.38
C LEU A 22 2.95 4.18 -1.04
N VAL A 23 3.10 3.21 -0.14
CA VAL A 23 3.72 3.42 1.18
C VAL A 23 5.16 3.88 1.04
N LYS A 24 5.97 3.19 0.23
CA LYS A 24 7.37 3.56 -0.01
C LYS A 24 7.49 4.98 -0.58
N GLY A 25 6.63 5.33 -1.54
CA GLY A 25 6.58 6.67 -2.12
C GLY A 25 6.23 7.75 -1.08
N ALA A 26 5.17 7.53 -0.30
CA ALA A 26 4.72 8.45 0.73
C ALA A 26 5.73 8.62 1.88
N VAL A 27 6.38 7.54 2.30
CA VAL A 27 7.47 7.56 3.30
C VAL A 27 8.64 8.39 2.78
N ASN A 28 9.12 8.11 1.56
CA ASN A 28 10.26 8.81 0.99
C ASN A 28 9.97 10.31 0.77
N LEU A 29 8.75 10.64 0.34
CA LEU A 29 8.29 12.03 0.23
C LEU A 29 8.28 12.72 1.59
N SER A 30 7.72 12.09 2.61
CA SER A 30 7.61 12.68 3.95
C SER A 30 8.96 12.91 4.61
N LEU A 31 9.90 11.97 4.43
CA LEU A 31 11.28 12.11 4.91
C LEU A 31 12.00 13.27 4.21
N ARG A 32 11.79 13.46 2.90
CA ARG A 32 12.32 14.60 2.14
C ARG A 32 11.75 15.95 2.59
N LEU A 33 10.52 15.96 3.10
CA LEU A 33 9.87 17.14 3.67
C LEU A 33 10.29 17.42 5.13
N GLY A 34 11.19 16.59 5.71
CA GLY A 34 11.67 16.76 7.08
C GLY A 34 10.70 16.28 8.15
N VAL A 35 9.68 15.48 7.79
CA VAL A 35 8.75 14.89 8.75
C VAL A 35 9.49 13.82 9.57
N PRO A 36 9.37 13.82 10.91
CA PRO A 36 10.00 12.80 11.75
C PRO A 36 9.55 11.39 11.37
N ALA A 37 10.50 10.45 11.26
CA ALA A 37 10.23 9.05 10.91
C ALA A 37 9.20 8.37 11.84
N LEU A 38 9.15 8.79 13.10
CA LEU A 38 8.15 8.34 14.07
C LEU A 38 6.72 8.68 13.62
N ILE A 39 6.47 9.91 13.17
CA ILE A 39 5.15 10.34 12.70
C ILE A 39 4.79 9.58 11.42
N VAL A 40 5.75 9.43 10.50
CA VAL A 40 5.57 8.67 9.25
C VAL A 40 5.20 7.21 9.54
N GLY A 41 5.87 6.56 10.49
CA GLY A 41 5.57 5.18 10.89
C GLY A 41 4.19 5.03 11.54
N LEU A 42 3.84 5.94 12.44
CA LEU A 42 2.55 5.90 13.16
C LEU A 42 1.35 6.26 12.28
N THR A 43 1.57 6.92 11.14
CA THR A 43 0.50 7.40 10.26
C THR A 43 0.52 6.69 8.91
N ILE A 44 1.49 7.02 8.06
CA ILE A 44 1.58 6.58 6.66
C ILE A 44 1.79 5.07 6.56
N VAL A 45 2.66 4.49 7.39
CA VAL A 45 2.91 3.04 7.35
C VAL A 45 1.70 2.29 7.91
N ALA A 46 1.14 2.74 9.04
CA ALA A 46 -0.04 2.14 9.66
C ALA A 46 -1.27 2.16 8.72
N PHE A 47 -1.52 3.27 8.02
CA PHE A 47 -2.57 3.34 7.00
C PHE A 47 -2.23 2.52 5.76
N GLY A 48 -0.96 2.56 5.37
CA GLY A 48 -0.43 1.90 4.19
C GLY A 48 -0.62 0.39 4.18
N THR A 49 -0.46 -0.25 5.33
CA THR A 49 -0.65 -1.69 5.48
C THR A 49 -2.10 -2.14 5.36
N SER A 50 -3.06 -1.23 5.61
CA SER A 50 -4.50 -1.51 5.49
C SER A 50 -5.12 -1.00 4.19
N ALA A 51 -4.34 -0.28 3.37
CA ALA A 51 -4.82 0.26 2.09
C ALA A 51 -5.34 -0.82 1.12
N PRO A 52 -4.71 -2.01 1.00
CA PRO A 52 -5.27 -3.10 0.20
C PRO A 52 -6.63 -3.55 0.72
N GLU A 53 -6.79 -3.77 2.03
CA GLU A 53 -8.08 -4.18 2.60
C GLU A 53 -9.17 -3.11 2.41
N LEU A 54 -8.84 -1.83 2.56
CA LEU A 54 -9.78 -0.73 2.36
C LEU A 54 -10.31 -0.63 0.92
N LEU A 55 -9.55 -1.07 -0.07
CA LEU A 55 -9.93 -1.03 -1.49
C LEU A 55 -10.80 -2.21 -1.91
N VAL A 56 -10.84 -3.28 -1.12
CA VAL A 56 -11.57 -4.52 -1.42
C VAL A 56 -12.83 -4.65 -0.53
N SER A 57 -12.93 -3.85 0.53
CA SER A 57 -14.05 -3.84 1.50
C SER A 57 -15.36 -3.33 0.90
#